data_AF-A0A939WXW5-F1
#
_entry.id   AF-A0A939WXW5-F1
#
_cell.length_a   1.000
_cell.length_b   1.000
_cell.length_c   1.000
_cell.angle_alpha   90.00
_cell.angle_beta   90.00
_cell.angle_gamma   90.00
#
_symmetry.space_group_name_H-M   'P 1'
#
loop_
_entity.id
_entity.type
_entity.pdbx_description
1 polymer ?
#
loop_
_entity_poly.entity_id
_entity_poly.type
_entity_poly.pdbx_seq_one_letter_code
_entity_poly.pdbx_strand_id
1 'polypeptide(L)' 'MAASVLNKIEYIVLLVAAFASRINVTEAQAYRYLSQYGALALCDKHYGIMHTLSLEENIDTLQAYCQRKGGKL' A
#
# COMPACT_ATOMS: atom_id res chain seq x y z
N MET A 1 14.49 -11.93 17.21
CA MET A 1 14.11 -10.82 16.32
C MET A 1 13.71 -11.33 14.94
N ALA A 2 12.57 -12.05 14.85
CA ALA A 2 12.00 -12.52 13.57
C ALA A 2 10.71 -11.75 13.18
N ALA A 3 10.27 -10.81 14.02
CA ALA A 3 8.98 -10.13 13.89
C ALA A 3 8.96 -9.03 12.81
N SER A 4 10.09 -8.44 12.43
CA SER A 4 10.10 -7.26 11.55
C SER A 4 9.65 -7.55 10.10
N VAL A 5 9.96 -8.73 9.57
CA VAL A 5 9.57 -9.12 8.21
C VAL A 5 8.09 -9.49 8.15
N LEU A 6 7.60 -10.27 9.12
CA LEU A 6 6.18 -10.64 9.20
C LEU A 6 5.29 -9.41 9.37
N ASN A 7 5.65 -8.48 10.27
CA ASN A 7 4.90 -7.24 10.46
C ASN A 7 4.82 -6.39 9.18
N LYS A 8 5.88 -6.38 8.36
CA LYS A 8 5.89 -5.70 7.06
C LYS A 8 4.97 -6.39 6.05
N ILE A 9 5.00 -7.72 6.00
CA ILE A 9 4.13 -8.50 5.11
C ILE A 9 2.66 -8.28 5.48
N GLU A 10 2.31 -8.43 6.75
CA GLU A 10 0.94 -8.22 7.25
C GLU A 10 0.46 -6.79 6.98
N TYR A 11 1.32 -5.80 7.21
CA TYR A 11 1.05 -4.41 6.88
C TYR A 11 0.77 -4.19 5.38
N ILE A 12 1.61 -4.74 4.50
CA ILE A 12 1.41 -4.62 3.06
C ILE A 12 0.11 -5.32 2.62
N VAL A 13 -0.19 -6.50 3.16
CA VAL A 13 -1.44 -7.22 2.88
C VAL A 13 -2.65 -6.40 3.32
N LEU A 14 -2.62 -5.82 4.53
CA LEU A 14 -3.66 -4.94 5.03
C LEU A 14 -3.89 -3.74 4.10
N LEU A 15 -2.81 -3.07 3.66
CA LEU A 15 -2.89 -1.93 2.76
C LEU A 15 -3.50 -2.30 1.41
N VAL A 16 -3.11 -3.45 0.83
CA VAL A 16 -3.66 -3.92 -0.44
C VAL A 16 -5.16 -4.19 -0.32
N ALA A 17 -5.59 -4.87 0.75
CA ALA A 17 -7.00 -5.17 1.00
C ALA A 17 -7.85 -3.90 1.23
N ALA A 18 -7.33 -2.96 2.01
CA ALA A 18 -7.99 -1.69 2.28
C ALA A 18 -8.07 -0.81 1.01
N PHE A 19 -7.00 -0.77 0.21
CA PHE A 19 -6.99 -0.07 -1.07
C PHE A 19 -8.02 -0.66 -2.03
N ALA A 20 -8.04 -2.00 -2.17
CA ALA A 20 -8.98 -2.73 -3.00
C ALA A 20 -10.43 -2.41 -2.63
N SER A 21 -10.72 -2.36 -1.33
CA SER A 21 -12.03 -1.99 -0.79
C SER A 21 -12.40 -0.53 -1.11
N ARG A 22 -11.47 0.42 -1.00
CA ARG A 22 -11.72 1.85 -1.29
C ARG A 22 -12.10 2.10 -2.75
N ILE A 23 -11.45 1.42 -3.69
CA ILE A 23 -11.72 1.61 -5.13
C ILE A 23 -12.61 0.52 -5.74
N ASN A 24 -13.18 -0.36 -4.91
CA ASN A 24 -14.10 -1.43 -5.30
C ASN A 24 -13.55 -2.37 -6.40
N VAL A 25 -12.33 -2.88 -6.20
CA VAL A 25 -11.69 -3.88 -7.08
C VAL A 25 -11.22 -5.09 -6.29
N THR A 26 -10.82 -6.16 -6.98
CA THR A 26 -10.21 -7.32 -6.31
C THR A 26 -8.84 -6.99 -5.72
N GLU A 27 -8.45 -7.64 -4.62
CA GLU A 27 -7.11 -7.48 -4.03
C GLU A 27 -5.99 -7.74 -5.05
N ALA A 28 -6.19 -8.70 -5.96
CA ALA A 28 -5.25 -8.98 -7.04
C ALA A 28 -5.13 -7.82 -8.05
N GLN A 29 -6.20 -7.09 -8.35
CA GLN A 29 -6.15 -5.89 -9.18
C GLN A 29 -5.46 -4.74 -8.44
N ALA A 30 -5.80 -4.52 -7.17
CA ALA A 30 -5.15 -3.51 -6.33
C ALA A 30 -3.65 -3.77 -6.18
N TYR A 31 -3.25 -5.00 -5.87
CA TYR A 31 -1.84 -5.40 -5.80
C TYR A 31 -1.09 -5.10 -7.09
N ARG A 32 -1.67 -5.49 -8.24
CA ARG A 32 -1.06 -5.22 -9.56
C ARG A 32 -0.89 -3.73 -9.81
N TYR A 33 -1.90 -2.91 -9.52
CA TYR A 33 -1.82 -1.46 -9.66
C TYR A 33 -0.75 -0.85 -8.76
N LEU A 34 -0.77 -1.16 -7.46
CA LEU A 34 0.19 -0.65 -6.48
C LEU A 34 1.62 -1.09 -6.80
N SER A 35 1.81 -2.33 -7.25
CA SER A 35 3.10 -2.85 -7.67
C SER A 35 3.62 -2.14 -8.93
N GLN A 36 2.76 -1.99 -9.95
CA GLN A 36 3.11 -1.35 -11.23
C GLN A 36 3.65 0.08 -11.05
N TYR A 37 3.07 0.87 -10.16
CA TYR A 37 3.50 2.25 -9.92
C TYR A 37 4.53 2.38 -8.79
N GLY A 38 4.98 1.27 -8.21
CA GLY A 38 6.03 1.24 -7.19
C GLY A 38 5.58 1.63 -5.77
N ALA A 39 4.27 1.62 -5.50
CA ALA A 39 3.72 1.97 -4.19
C ALA A 39 4.08 0.92 -3.12
N LEU A 40 4.20 -0.36 -3.48
CA LEU A 40 4.64 -1.39 -2.54
C LEU A 40 6.09 -1.17 -2.07
N ALA A 41 6.96 -0.73 -2.98
CA ALA A 41 8.34 -0.38 -2.65
C ALA A 41 8.42 0.86 -1.75
N LEU A 42 7.50 1.83 -1.92
CA LEU A 42 7.35 2.96 -1.00
C LEU A 42 7.01 2.47 0.42
N CYS A 43 6.02 1.57 0.56
CA CYS A 43 5.61 1.00 1.84
C CYS A 43 6.76 0.27 2.55
N ASP A 44 7.55 -0.53 1.83
CA ASP A 44 8.67 -1.24 2.43
C ASP A 44 9.80 -0.29 2.87
N LYS A 45 10.13 0.69 2.01
CA LYS A 45 11.18 1.68 2.27
C LYS A 45 10.85 2.59 3.45
N HIS A 46 9.59 3.02 3.55
CA HIS A 46 9.13 3.97 4.57
C HIS A 46 8.31 3.32 5.68
N TYR A 47 8.38 1.99 5.82
CA TYR A 47 7.63 1.22 6.80
C TYR A 47 7.67 1.85 8.19
N GLY A 48 8.87 2.19 8.69
CA GLY A 48 9.08 2.75 10.04
C GLY A 48 8.31 4.03 10.36
N ILE A 49 7.79 4.74 9.35
CA ILE A 49 6.94 5.92 9.51
C ILE A 49 5.51 5.57 9.12
N MET A 50 5.30 4.96 7.95
CA MET A 50 3.96 4.72 7.41
C MET A 50 3.11 3.81 8.31
N HIS A 51 3.71 2.81 8.97
CA HIS A 51 2.98 1.90 9.87
C HIS A 51 2.45 2.57 11.14
N THR A 52 2.90 3.79 11.48
CA THR A 52 2.39 4.56 12.63
C THR A 52 1.27 5.52 12.24
N LEU A 53 1.01 5.70 10.94
CA LEU A 53 -0.07 6.52 10.44
C LEU A 53 -1.38 5.74 10.40
N SER A 54 -2.50 6.44 10.31
CA SER A 54 -3.79 5.78 10.14
C SER A 54 -3.85 5.01 8.82
N LEU A 55 -4.75 4.02 8.76
CA LEU A 55 -4.97 3.26 7.53
C LEU A 55 -5.43 4.20 6.39
N GLU A 56 -6.33 5.13 6.67
CA GLU A 56 -6.85 6.09 5.68
C GLU A 56 -5.75 6.97 5.09
N GLU A 57 -4.89 7.57 5.94
CA GLU A 57 -3.76 8.38 5.48
C GLU A 57 -2.79 7.59 4.59
N ASN A 58 -2.55 6.32 4.93
CA ASN A 58 -1.74 5.45 4.11
C ASN A 58 -2.40 5.21 2.75
N ILE A 59 -3.70 4.90 2.71
CA ILE A 59 -4.41 4.67 1.46
C ILE A 59 -4.41 5.93 0.57
N ASP A 60 -4.64 7.11 1.14
CA ASP A 60 -4.54 8.39 0.40
C ASP A 60 -3.13 8.63 -0.12
N THR A 61 -2.11 8.30 0.67
CA THR A 61 -0.70 8.37 0.24
C THR A 61 -0.44 7.44 -0.95
N LEU A 62 -0.94 6.20 -0.92
CA LEU A 62 -0.79 5.26 -2.03
C LEU A 62 -1.48 5.76 -3.29
N GLN A 63 -2.71 6.26 -3.17
CA GLN A 63 -3.45 6.80 -4.30
C GLN A 63 -2.73 7.99 -4.92
N ALA A 64 -2.35 8.99 -4.11
CA ALA A 64 -1.63 10.17 -4.57
C ALA A 64 -0.26 9.81 -5.18
N TYR A 65 0.46 8.86 -4.59
CA TYR A 65 1.73 8.39 -5.12
C TYR A 65 1.57 7.73 -6.50
N CYS A 66 0.61 6.81 -6.65
CA CYS A 66 0.32 6.17 -7.93
C CYS A 66 -0.09 7.18 -9.00
N GLN A 67 -0.95 8.14 -8.67
CA GLN A 67 -1.38 9.19 -9.59
C GLN A 67 -0.22 10.06 -10.09
N ARG A 68 0.71 10.46 -9.20
CA ARG A 68 1.94 11.17 -9.58
C ARG A 68 2.87 10.37 -10.49
N LYS A 69 2.74 9.04 -10.48
CA LYS A 69 3.49 8.11 -11.34
C LYS A 69 2.75 7.75 -12.64
N GLY A 70 1.61 8.38 -12.92
CA GLY A 70 0.82 8.14 -14.14
C GLY A 70 -0.34 7.16 -13.97
N GLY A 71 -0.62 6.71 -12.74
CA GLY A 71 -1.80 5.93 -12.39
C GLY A 71 -3.10 6.70 -12.59
N LYS A 72 -4.18 5.98 -12.90
CA LYS A 72 -5.49 6.55 -13.26
C LYS A 72 -6.64 6.06 -12.35
N LEU A 73 -6.31 5.33 -11.29
CA LEU A 73 -7.26 4.93 -10.24
C LEU A 73 -7.18 5.89 -9.05
#